data_AF-A0A9W6X952-F1
#
_entry.id   AF-A0A9W6X952-F1
#
_cell.length_a   1.000
_cell.length_b   1.000
_cell.length_c   1.000
_cell.angle_alpha   90.00
_cell.angle_beta   90.00
_cell.angle_gamma   90.00
#
_symmetry.space_group_name_H-M   'P 1'
#
loop_
_entity.id
_entity.type
_entity.pdbx_description
1 polymer ?
#
loop_
_entity_poly.entity_id
_entity_poly.type
_entity_poly.pdbx_seq_one_letter_code
_entity_poly.pdbx_strand_id
1 'polypeptide(L)'
;MLKEFFSPAIRAKWPGRKTSVIRVQQDNAGPHVEEDHGEVLAAGKEGGWDIQTLCQPPRSPKCNILDLGIFNSIQSIQYRQPTNQIDGLIEAVSSAFNSVKYQTIEKCFLTLQKVLECIIINEGGNDFKLPRHRKGVSPTGLGPTSLATTASTIENGYKALTSQILNQ
;
A
#
# COMPACT_ATOMS: atom_id res chain seq x y z
N MET A 1 11.98 11.72 -10.39
CA MET A 1 11.77 10.35 -9.83
C MET A 1 10.55 9.60 -10.39
N LEU A 2 9.30 10.00 -10.08
CA LEU A 2 8.09 9.24 -10.50
C LEU A 2 7.91 9.14 -12.03
N LYS A 3 8.11 10.26 -12.73
CA LYS A 3 8.09 10.30 -14.20
C LYS A 3 9.23 9.51 -14.83
N GLU A 4 10.46 9.74 -14.36
CA GLU A 4 11.69 9.28 -15.02
C GLU A 4 11.99 7.79 -14.80
N PHE A 5 11.71 7.27 -13.61
CA PHE A 5 12.08 5.89 -13.24
C PHE A 5 10.86 5.02 -12.99
N PHE A 6 9.85 5.55 -12.29
CA PHE A 6 8.76 4.73 -11.79
C PHE A 6 7.77 4.33 -12.89
N SER A 7 7.32 5.30 -13.71
CA SER A 7 6.41 4.99 -14.82
C SER A 7 7.01 3.99 -15.81
N PRO A 8 8.25 4.16 -16.32
CA PRO A 8 8.87 3.16 -17.18
C PRO A 8 9.01 1.78 -16.52
N ALA A 9 9.38 1.72 -15.24
CA ALA A 9 9.52 0.45 -14.51
C ALA A 9 8.18 -0.30 -14.37
N ILE A 10 7.07 0.41 -14.10
CA ILE A 10 5.74 -0.19 -14.09
C ILE A 10 5.43 -0.76 -15.47
N ARG A 11 5.59 0.03 -16.54
CA ARG A 11 5.27 -0.43 -17.91
C ARG A 11 6.04 -1.69 -18.30
N ALA A 12 7.28 -1.83 -17.84
CA ALA A 12 8.12 -2.99 -18.11
C ALA A 12 7.75 -4.23 -17.29
N LYS A 13 7.18 -4.08 -16.09
CA LYS A 13 6.96 -5.18 -15.13
C LYS A 13 5.49 -5.48 -14.83
N TRP A 14 4.55 -4.63 -15.26
CA TRP A 14 3.14 -4.77 -14.93
C TRP A 14 2.54 -6.03 -15.58
N PRO A 15 2.01 -6.97 -14.80
CA PRO A 15 1.47 -8.22 -15.34
C PRO A 15 0.05 -8.08 -15.90
N GLY A 16 -0.63 -6.96 -15.60
CA GLY A 16 -2.01 -6.71 -16.00
C GLY A 16 -2.13 -6.06 -17.37
N ARG A 17 -3.37 -5.75 -17.76
CA ARG A 17 -3.63 -5.02 -19.00
C ARG A 17 -3.22 -3.56 -18.86
N LYS A 18 -2.59 -3.04 -19.90
CA LYS A 18 -2.24 -1.62 -20.02
C LYS A 18 -3.43 -0.67 -19.93
N THR A 19 -4.62 -1.13 -20.32
CA THR A 19 -5.87 -0.37 -20.26
C THR A 19 -6.50 -0.31 -18.88
N SER A 20 -5.97 -1.05 -17.90
CA SER A 20 -6.44 -1.00 -16.52
C SER A 20 -5.84 0.22 -15.82
N VAL A 21 -6.64 0.87 -14.96
CA VAL A 21 -6.16 1.93 -14.09
C VAL A 21 -5.19 1.34 -13.05
N ILE A 22 -3.97 1.87 -13.01
CA ILE A 22 -2.93 1.50 -12.06
C ILE A 22 -2.81 2.62 -11.03
N ARG A 23 -3.09 2.30 -9.77
CA ARG A 23 -3.03 3.26 -8.67
C ARG A 23 -1.71 3.14 -7.92
N VAL A 24 -1.02 4.26 -7.77
CA VAL A 24 0.27 4.39 -7.10
C VAL A 24 0.04 5.20 -5.83
N GLN A 25 -0.07 4.52 -4.70
CA GLN A 25 -0.28 5.19 -3.43
C GLN A 25 1.05 5.75 -2.89
N GLN A 26 1.03 6.98 -2.38
CA GLN A 26 2.15 7.64 -1.70
C GLN A 26 1.69 8.37 -0.43
N ASP A 27 2.63 8.73 0.44
CA ASP A 27 2.34 9.62 1.57
C ASP A 27 2.34 11.10 1.15
N ASN A 28 1.95 11.99 2.06
CA ASN A 28 1.86 13.43 1.80
C ASN A 28 3.12 14.19 2.24
N ALA A 29 4.30 13.55 2.19
CA ALA A 29 5.55 14.23 2.49
C ALA A 29 5.86 15.30 1.43
N GLY A 30 6.45 16.44 1.84
CA GLY A 30 6.66 17.61 0.97
C GLY A 30 7.38 17.38 -0.38
N PRO A 31 8.26 16.36 -0.56
CA PRO A 31 8.83 16.03 -1.87
C PRO A 31 7.88 15.27 -2.81
N HIS A 32 6.74 14.80 -2.34
CA HIS A 32 5.77 14.07 -3.16
C HIS A 32 4.87 15.02 -3.94
N VAL A 33 4.39 14.52 -5.07
CA VAL A 33 3.57 15.30 -6.01
C VAL A 33 2.10 15.18 -5.63
N GLU A 34 1.33 16.26 -5.81
CA GLU A 34 -0.12 16.19 -5.77
C GLU A 34 -0.66 15.24 -6.85
N GLU A 35 -1.86 14.69 -6.64
CA GLU A 35 -2.47 13.70 -7.53
C GLU A 35 -2.66 14.22 -8.96
N ASP A 36 -2.84 15.53 -9.11
CA ASP A 36 -3.09 16.24 -10.37
C ASP A 36 -1.83 16.86 -10.99
N HIS A 37 -0.63 16.54 -10.48
CA HIS A 37 0.61 17.10 -10.99
C HIS A 37 0.81 16.77 -12.48
N GLY A 38 0.65 17.78 -13.33
CA GLY A 38 0.46 17.63 -14.77
C GLY A 38 1.52 16.76 -15.48
N GLU A 39 2.80 16.90 -15.11
CA GLU A 39 3.86 16.08 -15.73
C GLU A 39 3.79 14.60 -15.37
N VAL A 40 3.39 14.27 -14.14
CA VAL A 40 3.29 12.89 -13.67
C VAL A 40 2.06 12.24 -14.27
N LEU A 41 0.95 12.98 -14.35
CA LEU A 41 -0.27 12.54 -15.03
C LEU A 41 -0.04 12.30 -16.53
N ALA A 42 0.66 13.21 -17.21
CA ALA A 42 0.98 13.06 -18.62
C ALA A 42 1.86 11.82 -18.87
N ALA A 43 2.89 11.61 -18.03
CA ALA A 43 3.71 10.41 -18.08
C ALA A 43 2.88 9.15 -17.80
N GLY A 44 1.97 9.19 -16.83
CA GLY A 44 1.11 8.05 -16.52
C GLY A 44 0.18 7.62 -17.66
N LYS A 45 -0.18 8.56 -18.54
CA LYS A 45 -1.05 8.34 -19.72
C LYS A 45 -0.32 7.98 -21.01
N GLU A 46 1.00 8.11 -21.02
CA GLU A 46 1.80 7.96 -22.23
C GLU A 46 1.60 6.59 -22.89
N GLY A 47 1.44 6.59 -24.21
CA GLY A 47 1.25 5.37 -24.98
C GLY A 47 -0.07 4.64 -24.72
N GLY A 48 -1.03 5.20 -23.96
CA GLY A 48 -2.30 4.53 -23.64
C GLY A 48 -2.24 3.70 -22.35
N TRP A 49 -1.26 3.97 -21.49
CA TRP A 49 -1.31 3.54 -20.09
C TRP A 49 -2.28 4.42 -19.30
N ASP A 50 -2.68 3.97 -18.11
CA ASP A 50 -3.41 4.81 -17.16
C ASP A 50 -2.84 4.59 -15.74
N ILE A 51 -1.72 5.26 -15.47
CA ILE A 51 -1.04 5.21 -14.16
C ILE A 51 -1.34 6.52 -13.42
N GLN A 52 -1.95 6.41 -12.24
CA GLN A 52 -2.42 7.53 -11.44
C GLN A 52 -1.82 7.46 -10.04
N THR A 53 -1.27 8.56 -9.56
CA THR A 53 -0.85 8.72 -8.17
C THR A 53 -2.05 8.98 -7.28
N LEU A 54 -2.03 8.41 -6.07
CA LEU A 54 -3.01 8.66 -5.03
C LEU A 54 -2.31 9.00 -3.72
N CYS A 55 -2.73 10.09 -3.11
CA CYS A 55 -2.27 10.53 -1.81
C CYS A 55 -3.05 9.80 -0.73
N GLN A 56 -2.36 9.25 0.26
CA GLN A 56 -3.05 8.65 1.39
C GLN A 56 -3.73 9.72 2.27
N PRO A 57 -4.74 9.34 3.09
CA PRO A 57 -5.30 10.26 4.07
C PRO A 57 -4.24 10.82 5.02
N PRO A 58 -4.25 12.13 5.34
CA PRO A 58 -3.28 12.72 6.26
C PRO A 58 -3.22 12.00 7.62
N ARG A 59 -2.03 11.94 8.23
CA ARG A 59 -1.80 11.32 9.56
C ARG A 59 -2.28 9.87 9.68
N SER A 60 -2.28 9.13 8.57
CA SER A 60 -2.75 7.74 8.52
C SER A 60 -1.61 6.76 8.15
N PRO A 61 -0.56 6.63 8.98
CA PRO A 61 0.60 5.78 8.65
C PRO A 61 0.22 4.31 8.47
N LYS A 62 -0.87 3.85 9.09
CA LYS A 62 -1.38 2.48 8.90
C LYS A 62 -2.03 2.24 7.52
N CYS A 63 -2.29 3.29 6.75
CA CYS A 63 -2.85 3.21 5.40
C CYS A 63 -1.79 3.10 4.30
N ASN A 64 -0.49 3.26 4.63
CA ASN A 64 0.60 3.00 3.71
C ASN A 64 1.07 1.55 3.87
N ILE A 65 0.93 0.73 2.83
CA ILE A 65 1.38 -0.66 2.89
C ILE A 65 2.89 -0.81 3.11
N LEU A 66 3.68 0.16 2.63
CA LEU A 66 5.13 0.13 2.78
C LEU A 66 5.53 0.22 4.26
N ASP A 67 4.98 1.20 4.97
CA ASP A 67 5.18 1.40 6.40
C ASP A 67 4.53 0.29 7.23
N LEU A 68 3.33 -0.14 6.82
CA LEU A 68 2.53 -1.13 7.54
C LEU A 68 3.25 -2.47 7.71
N GLY A 69 4.03 -2.90 6.71
CA GLY A 69 4.69 -4.20 6.81
C GLY A 69 5.82 -4.50 5.85
N ILE A 70 5.93 -3.84 4.70
CA ILE A 70 7.00 -4.17 3.73
C ILE A 70 8.37 -3.73 4.27
N PHE A 71 8.51 -2.48 4.73
CA PHE A 71 9.76 -2.00 5.31
C PHE A 71 10.14 -2.78 6.57
N ASN A 72 9.18 -3.05 7.45
CA ASN A 72 9.41 -3.89 8.63
C ASN A 72 9.92 -5.30 8.26
N SER A 73 9.39 -5.88 7.17
CA SER A 73 9.83 -7.20 6.68
C SER A 73 11.26 -7.16 6.15
N ILE A 74 11.59 -6.16 5.32
CA ILE A 74 12.94 -5.97 4.78
C ILE A 74 13.94 -5.72 5.91
N GLN A 75 13.61 -4.80 6.82
CA GLN A 75 14.46 -4.46 7.97
C GLN A 75 14.72 -5.67 8.86
N SER A 76 13.72 -6.54 9.09
CA SER A 76 13.90 -7.76 9.90
C SER A 76 14.90 -8.78 9.30
N ILE A 77 15.08 -8.74 7.98
CA ILE A 77 16.04 -9.59 7.25
C ILE A 77 17.39 -8.88 7.24
N GLN A 78 17.41 -7.59 6.87
CA GLN A 78 18.62 -6.77 6.80
C GLN A 78 19.34 -6.71 8.16
N TYR A 79 18.61 -6.58 9.29
CA TYR A 79 19.19 -6.49 10.63
C TYR A 79 20.00 -7.73 11.06
N ARG A 80 19.85 -8.86 10.35
CA ARG A 80 20.61 -10.08 10.59
C ARG A 80 21.97 -10.09 9.89
N GLN A 81 22.23 -9.10 9.03
CA GLN A 81 23.47 -8.94 8.30
C GLN A 81 24.29 -7.82 8.95
N PRO A 82 25.48 -8.09 9.49
CA PRO A 82 26.34 -7.05 10.02
C PRO A 82 26.88 -6.19 8.88
N THR A 83 26.59 -4.89 8.90
CA THR A 83 27.06 -3.93 7.90
C THR A 83 27.75 -2.77 8.60
N ASN A 84 29.00 -2.49 8.25
CA ASN A 84 29.80 -1.41 8.84
C ASN A 84 30.20 -0.33 7.83
N GLN A 85 29.76 -0.43 6.57
CA GLN A 85 30.03 0.49 5.48
C GLN A 85 28.80 0.66 4.58
N ILE A 86 28.75 1.75 3.82
CA ILE A 86 27.61 2.10 2.95
C ILE A 86 27.35 1.01 1.91
N ASP A 87 28.38 0.52 1.22
CA ASP A 87 28.22 -0.51 0.19
C ASP A 87 27.63 -1.81 0.76
N GLY A 88 28.12 -2.22 1.94
CA GLY A 88 27.57 -3.36 2.66
C GLY A 88 26.10 -3.17 3.06
N LEU A 89 25.69 -1.95 3.42
CA LEU A 89 24.30 -1.63 3.70
C LEU A 89 23.43 -1.73 2.43
N ILE A 90 23.90 -1.20 1.30
CA ILE A 90 23.19 -1.27 0.01
C ILE A 90 23.00 -2.74 -0.41
N GLU A 91 24.05 -3.56 -0.31
CA GLU A 91 23.97 -4.99 -0.60
C GLU A 91 23.01 -5.72 0.32
N ALA A 92 23.06 -5.45 1.63
CA ALA A 92 22.20 -6.08 2.61
C ALA A 92 20.72 -5.74 2.39
N VAL A 93 20.39 -4.47 2.12
CA VAL A 93 19.02 -4.04 1.79
C VAL A 93 18.55 -4.67 0.48
N SER A 94 19.39 -4.69 -0.55
CA SER A 94 19.06 -5.28 -1.85
C SER A 94 18.80 -6.79 -1.74
N SER A 95 19.65 -7.50 -1.00
CA SER A 95 19.50 -8.93 -0.71
C SER A 95 18.24 -9.21 0.12
N ALA A 96 17.97 -8.38 1.13
CA ALA A 96 16.76 -8.47 1.94
C ALA A 96 15.50 -8.27 1.08
N PHE A 97 15.47 -7.25 0.23
CA PHE A 97 14.37 -6.99 -0.71
C PHE A 97 14.10 -8.20 -1.61
N ASN A 98 15.14 -8.75 -2.23
CA ASN A 98 15.03 -9.93 -3.10
C ASN A 98 14.61 -11.21 -2.34
N SER A 99 14.86 -11.26 -1.02
CA SER A 99 14.50 -12.38 -0.16
C SER A 99 13.08 -12.30 0.40
N VAL A 100 12.41 -11.13 0.31
CA VAL A 100 11.01 -11.00 0.73
C VAL A 100 10.13 -11.85 -0.16
N LYS A 101 9.50 -12.86 0.43
CA LYS A 101 8.59 -13.76 -0.30
C LYS A 101 7.29 -13.05 -0.66
N TYR A 102 6.69 -13.36 -1.80
CA TYR A 102 5.42 -12.77 -2.23
C TYR A 102 4.30 -12.97 -1.20
N GLN A 103 4.30 -14.08 -0.43
CA GLN A 103 3.31 -14.32 0.63
C GLN A 103 3.40 -13.31 1.78
N THR A 104 4.55 -12.65 1.96
CA THR A 104 4.67 -11.55 2.93
C THR A 104 3.95 -10.31 2.40
N ILE A 105 4.14 -9.98 1.12
CA ILE A 105 3.46 -8.87 0.44
C ILE A 105 1.94 -9.08 0.45
N GLU A 106 1.48 -10.28 0.10
CA GLU A 106 0.06 -10.66 0.14
C GLU A 106 -0.55 -10.45 1.54
N LYS A 107 0.15 -10.88 2.60
CA LYS A 107 -0.31 -10.65 3.98
C LYS A 107 -0.35 -9.18 4.36
N CYS A 108 0.57 -8.36 3.86
CA CYS A 108 0.52 -6.91 4.08
C CYS A 108 -0.76 -6.31 3.48
N PHE A 109 -1.16 -6.73 2.27
CA PHE A 109 -2.41 -6.29 1.65
C PHE A 109 -3.65 -6.75 2.43
N LEU A 110 -3.67 -8.00 2.90
CA LEU A 110 -4.78 -8.50 3.73
C LEU A 110 -4.84 -7.79 5.10
N THR A 111 -3.69 -7.43 5.66
CA THR A 111 -3.63 -6.63 6.89
C THR A 111 -4.15 -5.22 6.65
N LEU A 112 -3.81 -4.60 5.51
CA LEU A 112 -4.34 -3.30 5.12
C LEU A 112 -5.87 -3.32 5.02
N GLN A 113 -6.47 -4.35 4.43
CA GLN A 113 -7.93 -4.49 4.36
C GLN A 113 -8.58 -4.51 5.76
N LYS A 114 -7.97 -5.23 6.72
CA LYS A 114 -8.45 -5.21 8.11
C LYS A 114 -8.26 -3.86 8.78
N VAL A 115 -7.17 -3.16 8.49
CA VAL A 115 -6.94 -1.79 8.99
C VAL A 115 -8.04 -0.86 8.48
N LEU A 116 -8.37 -0.93 7.19
CA LEU A 116 -9.46 -0.15 6.60
C LEU A 116 -10.82 -0.47 7.24
N GLU A 117 -11.11 -1.75 7.49
CA GLU A 117 -12.30 -2.17 8.24
C GLU A 117 -12.32 -1.58 9.67
N CYS A 118 -11.20 -1.60 10.38
CA CYS A 118 -11.09 -0.96 11.70
C CYS A 118 -11.33 0.55 11.63
N ILE A 119 -10.84 1.24 10.60
CA ILE A 119 -11.08 2.67 10.41
C ILE A 119 -12.58 2.94 10.23
N ILE A 120 -13.28 2.12 9.43
CA ILE A 120 -14.73 2.23 9.25
C ILE A 120 -15.48 2.02 10.57
N ILE A 121 -15.11 0.98 11.33
CA ILE A 121 -15.73 0.67 12.64
C ILE A 121 -15.51 1.82 13.65
N ASN A 122 -14.38 2.51 13.58
CA ASN A 122 -14.03 3.62 14.47
C ASN A 122 -14.35 4.99 13.85
N GLU A 123 -15.25 5.05 12.86
CA GLU A 123 -15.75 6.30 12.27
C GLU A 123 -14.65 7.25 11.74
N GLY A 124 -13.57 6.69 11.20
CA GLY A 124 -12.40 7.42 10.72
C GLY A 124 -11.25 7.52 11.73
N GLY A 125 -11.48 7.10 12.98
CA GLY A 125 -10.46 7.05 14.03
C GLY A 125 -9.34 6.06 13.73
N ASN A 126 -8.13 6.35 14.21
CA ASN A 126 -6.94 5.51 14.03
C ASN A 126 -6.41 4.91 15.35
N ASP A 127 -7.14 5.10 16.46
CA ASP A 127 -6.77 4.58 17.78
C ASP A 127 -7.25 3.15 17.98
N PHE A 128 -6.66 2.23 17.23
CA PHE A 128 -6.90 0.79 17.38
C PHE A 128 -5.59 0.01 17.30
N LYS A 129 -5.55 -1.14 17.97
CA LYS A 129 -4.44 -2.08 17.85
C LYS A 129 -4.41 -2.68 16.45
N LEU A 130 -3.20 -2.89 15.92
CA LEU A 130 -3.06 -3.44 14.58
C LEU A 130 -3.73 -4.83 14.49
N PRO A 131 -4.71 -5.01 13.58
CA PRO A 131 -5.45 -6.26 13.50
C PRO A 131 -4.54 -7.37 13.00
N ARG A 132 -4.52 -8.50 13.71
CA ARG A 132 -3.75 -9.68 13.28
C ARG A 132 -4.59 -10.50 12.30
N HIS A 133 -3.99 -10.88 11.17
CA HIS A 133 -4.54 -11.94 10.31
C HIS A 133 -3.84 -13.26 10.65
N ARG A 134 -4.56 -14.18 11.31
CA ARG A 134 -4.07 -15.56 11.51
C ARG A 134 -4.24 -16.33 10.20
N LYS A 135 -3.22 -17.11 9.82
CA LYS A 135 -3.18 -17.93 8.61
C LYS A 135 -4.47 -18.76 8.48
N GLY A 136 -5.25 -18.54 7.42
CA GLY A 136 -6.05 -19.60 6.82
C GLY A 136 -5.17 -20.33 5.82
N VAL A 137 -4.94 -21.63 6.03
CA VAL A 137 -4.27 -22.45 5.01
C VAL A 137 -5.29 -22.69 3.90
N SER A 138 -5.12 -22.01 2.77
CA SER A 138 -5.89 -22.31 1.58
C SER A 138 -5.42 -23.66 1.01
N PRO A 139 -6.33 -24.60 0.70
CA PRO A 139 -5.97 -25.89 0.07
C PRO A 139 -5.24 -25.73 -1.27
N THR A 140 -5.42 -24.59 -1.95
CA THR A 140 -4.80 -24.29 -3.25
C THR A 140 -3.46 -23.56 -3.13
N GLY A 141 -3.01 -23.25 -1.91
CA GLY A 141 -1.76 -22.52 -1.65
C GLY A 141 -1.82 -21.01 -1.91
N LEU A 142 -2.90 -20.49 -2.51
CA LEU A 142 -3.16 -19.06 -2.72
C LEU A 142 -4.16 -18.57 -1.68
N GLY A 143 -3.82 -17.49 -0.97
CA GLY A 143 -4.73 -16.87 0.00
C GLY A 143 -5.91 -16.16 -0.67
N PRO A 144 -6.90 -15.71 0.11
CA PRO A 144 -7.91 -14.82 -0.42
C PRO A 144 -7.24 -13.53 -0.89
N THR A 145 -7.68 -12.96 -2.02
CA THR A 145 -7.25 -11.63 -2.48
C THR A 145 -8.03 -10.50 -1.81
N SER A 146 -9.23 -10.81 -1.29
CA SER A 146 -10.09 -9.90 -0.53
C SER A 146 -10.70 -10.59 0.67
N LEU A 147 -10.77 -9.88 1.79
CA LEU A 147 -11.52 -10.27 2.98
C LEU A 147 -12.95 -9.75 2.87
N ALA A 148 -13.90 -10.51 3.40
CA ALA A 148 -15.28 -10.07 3.52
C ALA A 148 -15.43 -9.13 4.73
N THR A 149 -16.21 -8.07 4.54
CA THR A 149 -16.66 -7.16 5.60
C THR A 149 -18.17 -7.26 5.73
N THR A 150 -18.68 -7.08 6.95
CA THR A 150 -20.13 -7.21 7.21
C THR A 150 -20.92 -6.05 6.59
N ALA A 151 -22.14 -6.33 6.14
CA ALA A 151 -23.03 -5.30 5.59
C ALA A 151 -23.32 -4.20 6.62
N SER A 152 -23.46 -4.55 7.89
CA SER A 152 -23.67 -3.58 8.98
C SER A 152 -22.47 -2.66 9.18
N THR A 153 -21.24 -3.17 9.09
CA THR A 153 -20.03 -2.32 9.11
C THR A 153 -20.07 -1.28 8.00
N ILE A 154 -20.41 -1.70 6.79
CA ILE A 154 -20.49 -0.81 5.62
C ILE A 154 -21.60 0.23 5.81
N GLU A 155 -22.80 -0.20 6.20
CA GLU A 155 -23.96 0.67 6.41
C GLU A 155 -23.68 1.72 7.51
N ASN A 156 -23.10 1.30 8.64
CA ASN A 156 -22.74 2.19 9.72
C ASN A 156 -21.66 3.20 9.29
N GLY A 157 -20.67 2.75 8.51
CA GLY A 157 -19.67 3.63 7.92
C GLY A 157 -20.28 4.73 7.06
N TYR A 158 -21.22 4.39 6.18
CA TYR A 158 -21.94 5.39 5.37
C TYR A 158 -22.77 6.36 6.22
N LYS A 159 -23.44 5.86 7.27
CA LYS A 159 -24.20 6.72 8.20
C LYS A 159 -23.29 7.71 8.91
N ALA A 160 -22.14 7.26 9.42
CA ALA A 160 -21.16 8.11 10.07
C ALA A 160 -20.62 9.19 9.11
N LEU A 161 -20.22 8.80 7.90
CA LEU A 161 -19.73 9.72 6.88
C LEU A 161 -20.77 10.78 6.50
N THR A 162 -22.02 10.37 6.28
CA THR A 162 -23.11 11.28 5.94
C THR A 162 -23.37 12.28 7.07
N SER A 163 -23.33 11.79 8.32
CA SER A 163 -23.53 12.64 9.50
C SER A 163 -22.39 13.65 9.67
N GLN A 164 -21.14 13.26 9.39
CA GLN A 164 -20.00 14.17 9.43
C GLN A 164 -20.06 15.24 8.33
N ILE A 165 -20.50 14.88 7.11
CA ILE A 165 -20.65 15.84 5.99
C ILE A 165 -21.77 16.85 6.27
N LEU A 166 -22.90 16.42 6.84
CA LEU A 166 -24.04 17.30 7.15
C LEU A 166 -23.77 18.27 8.31
N ASN A 167 -22.76 17.98 9.14
CA ASN A 167 -22.40 18.78 10.32
C ASN A 167 -21.19 19.71 10.07
N GLN A 168 -20.69 19.80 8.82
CA GLN A 168 -19.66 20.76 8.38
C GLN A 168 -20.29 21.93 7.62
#